data_AF-D4CXE8-F1
#
_entry.id   AF-D4CXE8-F1
#
_cell.length_a   1.000
_cell.length_b   1.000
_cell.length_c   1.000
_cell.angle_alpha   90.00
_cell.angle_beta   90.00
_cell.angle_gamma   90.00
#
_symmetry.space_group_name_H-M   'P 1'
#
loop_
_entity.id
_entity.type
_entity.pdbx_description
1 polymer ?
#
loop_
_entity_poly.entity_id
_entity_poly.type
_entity_poly.pdbx_seq_one_letter_code
_entity_poly.pdbx_strand_id
1 'polypeptide(L)'
;MGTAVLECQMPYIKQGFKTQDLIPYRDIIFKQLTQKYGFEPKEAFTISESVRKGKGIEKWKQKLLSNCPEWYVETLNTIKYLFPKSFLKVI
;
A
#
# COMPACT_ATOMS: atom_id res chain seq x y z
N MET A 1 -2.25 -13.64 -13.04
CA MET A 1 -3.32 -13.31 -12.07
C MET A 1 -2.87 -12.13 -11.23
N GLY A 2 -3.54 -10.98 -11.38
CA GLY A 2 -3.39 -9.82 -10.49
C GLY A 2 -4.47 -9.90 -9.44
N THR A 3 -4.07 -9.95 -8.17
CA THR A 3 -5.00 -9.97 -7.02
C THR A 3 -5.56 -8.57 -6.84
N ALA A 4 -6.89 -8.44 -6.70
CA ALA A 4 -7.51 -7.15 -6.41
C ALA A 4 -7.06 -6.66 -5.03
N VAL A 5 -6.90 -5.33 -4.88
CA VAL A 5 -6.47 -4.67 -3.62
C VAL A 5 -7.24 -5.15 -2.39
N LEU A 6 -8.53 -5.46 -2.58
CA LEU A 6 -9.40 -5.94 -1.51
C LEU A 6 -9.13 -7.41 -1.14
N GLU A 7 -8.80 -8.25 -2.11
CA GLU A 7 -8.56 -9.68 -1.89
C GLU A 7 -7.29 -9.92 -1.07
N CYS A 8 -6.21 -9.17 -1.34
CA CYS A 8 -4.96 -9.32 -0.58
C CYS A 8 -5.07 -8.85 0.87
N GLN A 9 -6.11 -8.07 1.19
CA GLN A 9 -6.31 -7.50 2.53
C GLN A 9 -7.42 -8.19 3.33
N MET A 10 -8.21 -9.05 2.68
CA MET A 10 -9.30 -9.81 3.30
C MET A 10 -8.87 -10.61 4.55
N PRO A 11 -7.67 -11.22 4.62
CA PRO A 11 -7.21 -11.92 5.83
C PRO A 11 -7.07 -10.97 7.03
N TYR A 12 -6.52 -9.77 6.82
CA TYR A 12 -6.31 -8.78 7.87
C TYR A 12 -7.64 -8.18 8.35
N ILE A 13 -8.60 -7.97 7.45
CA ILE A 13 -9.97 -7.53 7.81
C ILE A 13 -10.63 -8.57 8.73
N LYS A 14 -10.51 -9.86 8.39
CA LYS A 14 -11.07 -10.95 9.20
C LYS A 14 -10.38 -11.10 10.56
N GLN A 15 -9.12 -10.66 10.69
CA GLN A 15 -8.38 -10.62 11.95
C GLN A 15 -8.70 -9.39 12.82
N GLY A 16 -9.60 -8.50 12.37
CA GLY A 16 -10.02 -7.32 13.13
C GLY A 16 -9.20 -6.06 12.89
N PHE A 17 -8.41 -6.00 11.81
CA PHE A 17 -7.73 -4.76 11.43
C PHE A 17 -8.75 -3.65 11.15
N LYS A 18 -8.46 -2.45 11.64
CA LYS A 18 -9.32 -1.29 11.40
C LYS A 18 -9.22 -0.88 9.93
N THR A 19 -10.32 -0.37 9.39
CA THR A 19 -10.39 0.09 7.99
C THR A 19 -9.37 1.20 7.67
N GLN A 20 -8.91 1.92 8.69
CA GLN A 20 -7.88 2.97 8.59
C GLN A 20 -6.46 2.41 8.35
N ASP A 21 -6.21 1.17 8.75
CA ASP A 21 -4.92 0.51 8.54
C ASP A 21 -4.81 -0.07 7.13
N LEU A 22 -5.95 -0.28 6.45
CA LEU A 22 -5.98 -0.84 5.10
C LEU A 22 -5.46 0.15 4.05
N ILE A 23 -5.08 -0.40 2.90
CA ILE A 23 -4.65 0.27 1.69
C ILE A 23 -5.79 0.20 0.65
N PRO A 24 -6.87 0.99 0.75
CA PRO A 24 -8.04 0.87 -0.15
C PRO A 24 -7.78 1.38 -1.57
N TYR A 25 -6.91 2.37 -1.74
CA TYR A 25 -6.61 3.00 -3.03
C TYR A 25 -5.19 3.55 -3.02
N ARG A 26 -4.63 3.79 -4.21
CA ARG A 26 -3.22 4.16 -4.39
C ARG A 26 -2.72 5.29 -3.49
N ASP A 27 -3.48 6.39 -3.41
CA ASP A 27 -3.01 7.62 -2.74
C ASP A 27 -2.85 7.46 -1.21
N ILE A 28 -3.35 6.36 -0.63
CA ILE A 28 -3.17 6.08 0.81
C ILE A 28 -1.74 5.63 1.14
N ILE A 29 -1.02 5.02 0.19
CA ILE A 29 0.36 4.53 0.41
C ILE A 29 1.27 5.70 0.74
N PHE A 30 1.17 6.77 -0.05
CA PHE A 30 1.92 8.01 0.19
C PHE A 30 1.61 8.60 1.57
N LYS A 31 0.32 8.67 1.94
CA LYS A 31 -0.10 9.20 3.23
C LYS A 31 0.40 8.36 4.39
N GLN A 32 0.29 7.03 4.31
CA GLN A 32 0.77 6.14 5.37
C GLN A 32 2.30 6.22 5.50
N LEU A 33 3.04 6.22 4.39
CA LEU A 33 4.49 6.38 4.43
C LEU A 33 4.91 7.71 5.09
N THR A 34 4.28 8.83 4.73
CA THR A 34 4.64 10.15 5.27
C THR A 34 4.11 10.41 6.68
N GLN A 35 2.84 10.10 6.95
CA GLN A 35 2.14 10.47 8.19
C GLN A 35 2.23 9.40 9.28
N LYS A 36 2.33 8.11 8.91
CA LYS A 36 2.36 7.00 9.88
C LYS A 36 3.78 6.45 10.09
N TYR A 37 4.56 6.35 9.02
CA TYR A 37 5.89 5.71 9.07
C TYR A 37 7.07 6.69 8.93
N GLY A 38 6.81 8.00 8.83
CA GLY A 38 7.85 9.04 8.89
C GLY A 38 8.79 9.13 7.70
N PHE A 39 8.41 8.60 6.53
CA PHE A 39 9.22 8.71 5.31
C PHE A 39 9.18 10.12 4.73
N GLU A 40 10.30 10.55 4.15
CA GLU A 40 10.36 11.84 3.44
C GLU A 40 9.37 11.85 2.26
N PRO A 41 8.69 12.98 1.98
CA PRO A 41 7.71 13.08 0.91
C PRO A 41 8.24 12.64 -0.46
N LYS A 42 9.49 12.99 -0.80
CA LYS A 42 10.10 12.62 -2.08
C LYS A 42 10.28 11.10 -2.22
N GLU A 43 10.67 10.44 -1.14
CA GLU A 43 10.85 8.99 -1.12
C GLU A 43 9.51 8.27 -1.13
N ALA A 44 8.56 8.70 -0.29
CA ALA A 44 7.20 8.17 -0.26
C ALA A 44 6.50 8.31 -1.63
N PHE A 45 6.70 9.43 -2.33
CA PHE A 45 6.20 9.62 -3.68
C PHE A 45 6.77 8.59 -4.64
N THR A 46 8.09 8.41 -4.62
CA THR A 46 8.79 7.46 -5.50
C THR A 46 8.32 6.01 -5.26
N ILE A 47 8.15 5.61 -4.00
CA ILE A 47 7.65 4.28 -3.63
C ILE A 47 6.20 4.11 -4.13
N SER A 48 5.32 5.07 -3.84
CA SER A 48 3.91 5.00 -4.26
C SER A 48 3.74 4.94 -5.79
N GLU A 49 4.58 5.67 -6.54
CA GLU A 49 4.59 5.63 -8.00
C GLU A 49 5.17 4.32 -8.56
N SER A 50 6.16 3.72 -7.87
CA SER A 50 6.70 2.41 -8.24
C SER A 50 5.64 1.32 -8.12
N VAL A 51 4.91 1.31 -7.00
CA VAL A 51 3.78 0.39 -6.76
C VAL A 51 2.68 0.62 -7.81
N ARG A 52 2.33 1.87 -8.11
CA ARG A 52 1.34 2.21 -9.16
C ARG A 52 1.72 1.64 -10.53
N LYS A 53 3.00 1.69 -10.88
CA LYS A 53 3.51 1.23 -12.17
C LYS A 53 3.76 -0.28 -12.21
N GLY A 54 3.45 -1.01 -11.14
CA GLY A 54 3.71 -2.45 -11.05
C GLY A 54 5.20 -2.80 -11.04
N LYS A 55 6.08 -1.83 -10.72
CA LYS A 55 7.54 -2.04 -10.65
C LYS A 55 7.99 -2.68 -9.33
N GLY A 56 7.06 -2.89 -8.39
CA GLY A 56 7.32 -3.44 -7.07
C GLY A 56 8.05 -2.46 -6.14
N ILE A 57 8.52 -2.99 -5.02
CA ILE A 57 9.17 -2.23 -3.93
C ILE A 57 10.56 -2.74 -3.58
N GLU A 58 11.17 -3.59 -4.42
CA GLU A 58 12.40 -4.32 -4.11
C GLU A 58 13.55 -3.41 -3.65
N LYS A 59 13.72 -2.26 -4.32
CA LYS A 59 14.72 -1.24 -3.98
C LYS A 59 14.58 -0.66 -2.56
N TRP A 60 13.35 -0.64 -2.04
CA TRP A 60 13.04 -0.10 -0.71
C TRP A 60 12.65 -1.20 0.28
N LYS A 61 12.68 -2.48 -0.11
CA LYS A 61 12.13 -3.58 0.69
C LYS A 61 12.78 -3.66 2.07
N GLN A 62 14.10 -3.60 2.15
CA GLN A 62 14.81 -3.61 3.44
C GLN A 62 14.44 -2.39 4.30
N LYS A 63 14.43 -1.19 3.72
CA LYS A 63 14.07 0.04 4.43
C LYS A 63 12.62 0.02 4.92
N LEU A 64 11.71 -0.51 4.10
CA LEU A 64 10.30 -0.69 4.44
C LEU A 64 10.13 -1.72 5.56
N LEU A 65 10.85 -2.86 5.51
CA LEU A 65 10.80 -3.87 6.59
C LEU A 65 11.34 -3.34 7.93
N SER A 66 12.30 -2.40 7.91
CA SER A 66 12.81 -1.79 9.14
C SER A 66 11.87 -0.73 9.74
N ASN A 67 11.04 -0.07 8.94
CA ASN A 67 10.22 1.08 9.37
C ASN A 67 8.71 0.82 9.37
N CYS A 68 8.26 -0.25 8.70
CA CYS A 68 6.86 -0.61 8.55
C CYS A 68 6.64 -2.06 9.00
N PRO A 69 5.44 -2.41 9.48
CA PRO A 69 5.08 -3.79 9.76
C PRO A 69 5.20 -4.69 8.51
N GLU A 70 5.59 -5.96 8.71
CA GLU A 70 5.80 -6.92 7.63
C GLU A 70 4.57 -7.05 6.71
N TRP A 71 3.38 -7.18 7.30
CA TRP A 71 2.11 -7.28 6.55
C TRP A 71 1.91 -6.12 5.57
N TYR A 72 2.37 -4.90 5.91
CA TYR A 72 2.24 -3.71 5.06
C TYR A 72 3.16 -3.84 3.85
N VAL A 73 4.40 -4.27 4.07
CA VAL A 73 5.39 -4.48 3.02
C VAL A 73 4.95 -5.60 2.07
N GLU A 74 4.44 -6.70 2.62
CA GLU A 74 3.91 -7.82 1.82
C GLU A 74 2.68 -7.40 1.00
N THR A 75 1.79 -6.60 1.58
CA THR A 75 0.64 -6.05 0.86
C THR A 75 1.09 -5.19 -0.31
N LEU A 76 2.04 -4.26 -0.09
CA LEU A 76 2.62 -3.43 -1.16
C LEU A 76 3.29 -4.25 -2.27
N ASN A 77 3.92 -5.37 -1.93
CA ASN A 77 4.55 -6.27 -2.90
C ASN A 77 3.53 -7.11 -3.70
N THR A 78 2.40 -7.44 -3.09
CA THR A 78 1.35 -8.28 -3.68
C THR A 78 0.40 -7.49 -4.58
N ILE A 79 0.21 -6.20 -4.30
CA ILE A 79 -0.64 -5.31 -5.08
C ILE A 79 -0.09 -5.19 -6.52
N LYS A 80 -0.84 -5.74 -7.49
CA LYS A 80 -0.55 -5.60 -8.93
C LYS A 80 -1.41 -4.56 -9.64
N TYR A 81 -2.54 -4.18 -9.06
CA TYR A 81 -3.46 -3.20 -9.61
C TYR A 81 -4.13 -2.42 -8.49
N LEU A 82 -4.05 -1.08 -8.51
CA LEU A 82 -4.73 -0.20 -7.55
C LEU A 82 -5.79 0.61 -8.28
N PHE A 83 -7.03 0.55 -7.78
CA PHE A 83 -8.08 1.44 -8.26
C PHE A 83 -7.77 2.89 -7.86
N PRO A 84 -7.91 3.86 -8.78
CA PRO A 84 -7.89 5.28 -8.44
C PRO A 84 -9.04 5.64 -7.50
N LYS A 85 -8.81 6.56 -6.57
CA LYS A 85 -9.84 7.02 -5.60
C LYS A 85 -11.16 7.46 -6.26
N SER A 86 -11.11 7.99 -7.49
CA SER A 86 -12.29 8.43 -8.24
C SER A 86 -13.29 7.30 -8.56
N PHE A 87 -12.83 6.04 -8.63
CA PHE A 87 -13.71 4.89 -8.89
C PHE A 87 -14.58 4.52 -7.68
N LEU A 88 -14.14 4.84 -6.46
CA LEU A 88 -14.88 4.57 -5.22
C LEU A 88 -16.00 5.58 -4.95
N LYS A 89 -16.10 6.68 -5.71
CA LYS A 89 -17.13 7.73 -5.54
C LYS A 89 -18.43 7.46 -6.31
N VAL A 90 -18.52 6.36 -7.06
CA VAL A 90 -19.64 6.05 -7.97
C VAL A 90 -20.37 4.76 -7.55
N ILE A 91 -20.19 4.31 -6.31
CA ILE A 91 -20.88 3.14 -5.74
C ILE A 91 -21.55 3.53 -4.43
#